data_AF-A0A838MJJ7-F1
#
_entry.id   AF-A0A838MJJ7-F1
#
_cell.length_a   1.000
_cell.length_b   1.000
_cell.length_c   1.000
_cell.angle_alpha   90.00
_cell.angle_beta   90.00
_cell.angle_gamma   90.00
#
_symmetry.space_group_name_H-M   'P 1'
#
loop_
_entity.id
_entity.type
_entity.pdbx_description
1 polymer ?
#
loop_
_entity_poly.entity_id
_entity_poly.type
_entity_poly.pdbx_seq_one_letter_code
_entity_poly.pdbx_strand_id
1 'polypeptide(L)'
;MSKPLKLILILLTFGLLSLLSFNSALAAASSDAIAIRVIPNTEHYSAARWYAEQGFSGSPQSLIVDGYEAVRDGRTVYVNAANIADNNLYVNIYLISYNQDPEQATI
;
A
#
# COMPACT_ATOMS: atom_id res chain seq x y z
N MET A 1 -32.75 -52.65 -0.33
CA MET A 1 -32.89 -51.34 -1.01
C MET A 1 -32.88 -51.56 -2.51
N SER A 2 -33.92 -51.16 -3.23
CA SER A 2 -34.02 -51.36 -4.69
C SER A 2 -32.96 -50.50 -5.41
N LYS A 3 -32.42 -51.01 -6.52
CA LYS A 3 -31.42 -50.30 -7.36
C LYS A 3 -31.77 -48.82 -7.65
N PRO A 4 -33.03 -48.43 -7.97
CA PRO A 4 -33.35 -47.02 -8.23
C PRO A 4 -33.22 -46.13 -6.99
N LEU A 5 -33.49 -46.67 -5.78
CA LEU A 5 -33.45 -45.89 -4.55
C LEU A 5 -32.02 -45.53 -4.12
N LYS A 6 -31.04 -46.39 -4.44
CA LYS A 6 -29.62 -46.09 -4.22
C LYS A 6 -29.12 -44.99 -5.17
N LEU A 7 -29.58 -44.99 -6.42
CA LEU A 7 -29.16 -44.00 -7.42
C LEU A 7 -29.66 -42.59 -7.09
N ILE A 8 -30.91 -42.49 -6.63
CA ILE A 8 -31.52 -41.23 -6.18
C ILE A 8 -30.79 -40.68 -4.95
N LEU A 9 -30.43 -41.54 -3.99
CA LEU A 9 -29.71 -41.11 -2.80
C LEU A 9 -28.31 -40.60 -3.13
N ILE A 10 -27.59 -41.27 -4.04
CA ILE A 10 -26.27 -40.84 -4.51
C ILE A 10 -26.34 -39.47 -5.20
N LEU A 11 -27.34 -39.27 -6.07
CA LEU A 11 -27.54 -37.98 -6.77
C LEU A 11 -27.92 -36.85 -5.80
N LEU A 12 -28.74 -37.12 -4.79
CA LEU A 12 -29.07 -36.17 -3.73
C LEU A 12 -27.85 -35.80 -2.88
N THR A 13 -27.02 -36.78 -2.51
CA THR A 13 -25.79 -36.50 -1.76
C THR A 13 -24.76 -35.74 -2.58
N PHE A 14 -24.64 -36.02 -3.88
CA PHE A 14 -23.71 -35.32 -4.77
C PHE A 14 -24.18 -33.88 -5.06
N GLY A 15 -25.49 -33.68 -5.24
CA GLY A 15 -26.11 -32.36 -5.35
C GLY A 15 -25.95 -31.53 -4.08
N LEU A 16 -26.16 -32.14 -2.90
CA LEU A 16 -26.00 -31.45 -1.61
C LEU A 16 -24.52 -31.09 -1.32
N LEU A 17 -23.56 -31.94 -1.71
CA LEU A 17 -22.12 -31.64 -1.59
C LEU A 17 -21.69 -30.50 -2.53
N SER A 18 -22.28 -30.43 -3.73
CA SER A 18 -21.97 -29.37 -4.70
C SER A 18 -22.49 -27.99 -4.29
N LEU A 19 -23.58 -27.91 -3.53
CA LEU A 19 -24.14 -26.66 -3.00
C LEU A 19 -23.35 -26.08 -1.82
N LEU A 20 -22.48 -26.87 -1.18
CA LEU A 20 -21.62 -26.44 -0.07
C LEU A 20 -20.26 -25.86 -0.55
N SER A 21 -20.00 -25.86 -1.86
CA SER A 21 -18.71 -25.48 -2.44
C SER A 21 -18.75 -24.09 -3.09
N PHE A 22 -19.31 -23.09 -2.40
CA PHE A 22 -19.09 -21.69 -2.78
C PHE A 22 -17.75 -21.22 -2.20
N ASN A 23 -16.66 -21.55 -2.89
CA ASN A 23 -15.39 -20.87 -2.66
C ASN A 23 -15.48 -19.47 -3.29
N SER A 24 -16.01 -18.52 -2.53
CA SER A 24 -15.78 -17.11 -2.81
C SER A 24 -14.29 -16.86 -2.60
N ALA A 25 -13.49 -16.93 -3.67
CA ALA A 25 -12.15 -16.34 -3.68
C ALA A 25 -12.32 -14.81 -3.65
N LEU A 26 -12.78 -14.29 -2.51
CA LEU A 26 -12.55 -12.91 -2.15
C LEU A 26 -11.04 -12.83 -2.00
N ALA A 27 -10.34 -12.27 -2.98
CA ALA A 27 -9.03 -11.70 -2.71
C ALA A 27 -9.24 -10.86 -1.44
N ALA A 28 -8.55 -11.22 -0.35
CA ALA A 28 -8.62 -10.44 0.87
C ALA A 28 -8.11 -9.06 0.50
N ALA A 29 -9.02 -8.12 0.25
CA ALA A 29 -8.67 -6.74 0.06
C ALA A 29 -8.04 -6.32 1.38
N SER A 30 -6.72 -6.14 1.39
CA SER A 30 -6.03 -5.59 2.54
C SER A 30 -6.73 -4.29 2.93
N SER A 31 -6.93 -4.08 4.23
CA SER A 31 -7.47 -2.82 4.74
C SER A 31 -6.44 -1.70 4.69
N ASP A 32 -5.19 -2.01 4.35
CA ASP A 32 -4.12 -1.04 4.30
C ASP A 32 -4.32 -0.02 3.18
N ALA A 33 -3.87 1.20 3.48
CA ALA A 33 -3.94 2.32 2.56
C ALA A 33 -2.58 3.02 2.52
N ILE A 34 -2.14 3.34 1.32
CA ILE A 34 -0.97 4.17 1.06
C ILE A 34 -1.43 5.49 0.45
N ALA A 35 -1.04 6.60 1.06
CA ALA A 35 -1.25 7.93 0.52
C ALA A 35 0.05 8.46 -0.09
N ILE A 36 -0.07 9.10 -1.26
CA ILE A 36 1.03 9.79 -1.94
C ILE A 36 0.63 11.22 -2.22
N ARG A 37 1.47 12.17 -1.82
CA ARG A 37 1.34 13.59 -2.16
C ARG A 37 2.65 14.12 -2.70
N VAL A 38 2.57 14.90 -3.79
CA VAL A 38 3.74 15.59 -4.38
C VAL A 38 3.63 17.06 -4.04
N ILE A 39 4.71 17.63 -3.50
CA ILE A 39 4.80 19.05 -3.13
C ILE A 39 6.04 19.66 -3.78
N PRO A 40 5.96 20.87 -4.36
CA PRO A 40 7.13 21.56 -4.87
C PRO A 40 8.21 21.78 -3.81
N ASN A 41 9.47 21.62 -4.22
CA ASN A 41 10.65 21.99 -3.43
C ASN A 41 11.35 23.16 -4.12
N THR A 42 10.70 24.34 -4.14
CA THR A 42 11.15 25.51 -4.91
C THR A 42 12.53 26.02 -4.50
N GLU A 43 12.88 25.84 -3.23
CA GLU A 43 14.19 26.24 -2.69
C GLU A 43 15.27 25.16 -2.86
N HIS A 44 14.93 24.04 -3.50
CA HIS A 44 15.82 22.91 -3.74
C HIS A 44 16.49 22.36 -2.47
N TYR A 45 15.79 22.39 -1.35
CA TYR A 45 16.30 21.90 -0.08
C TYR A 45 16.54 20.39 -0.09
N SER A 46 17.49 19.90 0.71
CA SER A 46 17.56 18.48 1.02
C SER A 46 16.30 18.04 1.76
N ALA A 47 15.99 16.73 1.77
CA ALA A 47 14.81 16.20 2.46
C ALA A 47 14.77 16.61 3.95
N ALA A 48 15.92 16.50 4.63
CA ALA A 48 16.03 16.86 6.04
C ALA A 48 15.80 18.36 6.29
N ARG A 49 16.36 19.23 5.43
CA ARG A 49 16.14 20.67 5.54
C ARG A 49 14.68 21.02 5.24
N TRP A 50 14.11 20.51 4.15
CA TRP A 50 12.71 20.76 3.82
C TRP A 50 11.76 20.36 4.95
N TYR A 51 12.01 19.20 5.59
CA TYR A 51 11.25 18.72 6.74
C TYR A 51 11.34 19.71 7.92
N ALA A 52 12.53 20.19 8.23
CA ALA A 52 12.74 21.15 9.33
C ALA A 52 12.00 22.48 9.09
N GLU A 53 11.96 22.96 7.84
CA GLU A 53 11.25 24.19 7.45
C GLU A 53 9.72 24.06 7.58
N GLN A 54 9.17 22.84 7.67
CA GLN A 54 7.74 22.65 7.94
C GLN A 54 7.35 22.95 9.39
N GLY A 55 8.32 23.12 10.29
CA GLY A 55 8.07 23.33 11.72
C GLY A 55 7.54 22.11 12.46
N PHE A 56 7.76 20.90 11.91
CA PHE A 56 7.38 19.66 12.57
C PHE A 56 8.25 19.40 13.82
N SER A 57 7.64 18.85 14.87
CA SER A 57 8.30 18.54 16.14
C SER A 57 8.81 17.10 16.24
N GLY A 58 8.74 16.33 15.15
CA GLY A 58 9.20 14.94 15.12
C GLY A 58 10.72 14.80 15.06
N SER A 59 11.20 13.56 15.08
CA SER A 59 12.63 13.22 15.07
C SER A 59 12.97 12.39 13.83
N PRO A 60 13.09 13.02 12.66
CA PRO A 60 13.24 12.31 11.40
C PRO A 60 14.53 11.48 11.34
N GLN A 61 14.45 10.32 10.73
CA GLN A 61 15.60 9.46 10.39
C GLN A 61 15.92 9.58 8.91
N SER A 62 17.18 9.83 8.58
CA SER A 62 17.65 9.85 7.19
C SER A 62 17.63 8.44 6.58
N LEU A 63 17.24 8.34 5.32
CA LEU A 63 17.27 7.13 4.52
C LEU A 63 17.46 7.45 3.04
N ILE A 64 17.75 6.43 2.24
CA ILE A 64 17.79 6.52 0.77
C ILE A 64 16.62 5.73 0.20
N VAL A 65 15.88 6.34 -0.72
CA VAL A 65 14.78 5.70 -1.46
C VAL A 65 15.10 5.79 -2.94
N ASP A 66 15.36 4.64 -3.57
CA ASP A 66 15.68 4.55 -5.00
C ASP A 66 16.80 5.53 -5.45
N GLY A 67 17.82 5.69 -4.61
CA GLY A 67 18.95 6.61 -4.85
C GLY A 67 18.70 8.06 -4.46
N TYR A 68 17.49 8.43 -4.05
CA TYR A 68 17.15 9.78 -3.59
C TYR A 68 17.26 9.92 -2.07
N GLU A 69 17.74 11.07 -1.61
CA GLU A 69 17.75 11.41 -0.20
C GLU A 69 16.33 11.57 0.34
N ALA A 70 16.07 11.00 1.50
CA ALA A 70 14.79 11.08 2.17
C ALA A 70 14.96 11.20 3.68
N VAL A 71 13.87 11.59 4.34
CA VAL A 71 13.70 11.41 5.78
C VAL A 71 12.41 10.65 6.07
N ARG A 72 12.42 9.84 7.12
CA ARG A 72 11.24 9.16 7.65
C ARG A 72 10.94 9.68 9.04
N ASP A 73 9.69 10.07 9.27
CA ASP A 73 9.17 10.29 10.61
C ASP A 73 7.86 9.52 10.78
N GLY A 74 7.87 8.60 11.75
CA GLY A 74 6.78 7.64 11.96
C GLY A 74 6.40 6.88 10.68
N ARG A 75 5.14 7.05 10.25
CA ARG A 75 4.54 6.35 9.10
C ARG A 75 4.67 7.10 7.78
N THR A 76 5.47 8.18 7.73
CA THR A 76 5.62 9.01 6.54
C THR A 76 7.08 9.10 6.12
N VAL A 77 7.33 8.89 4.84
CA VAL A 77 8.62 9.12 4.19
C VAL A 77 8.50 10.35 3.29
N TYR A 78 9.46 11.26 3.41
CA TYR A 78 9.59 12.50 2.65
C TYR A 78 10.80 12.37 1.74
N VAL A 79 10.58 12.11 0.46
CA VAL A 79 11.65 11.85 -0.53
C VAL A 79 11.88 13.11 -1.36
N ASN A 80 13.13 13.57 -1.41
CA ASN A 80 13.53 14.68 -2.29
C ASN A 80 13.90 14.12 -3.67
N ALA A 81 12.95 14.17 -4.61
CA ALA A 81 13.10 13.57 -5.93
C ALA A 81 13.12 14.61 -7.05
N ALA A 82 13.88 14.29 -8.09
CA ALA A 82 13.92 15.05 -9.32
C ALA A 82 12.83 14.55 -10.28
N ASN A 83 12.17 15.49 -10.95
CA ASN A 83 11.14 15.24 -11.96
C ASN A 83 11.51 15.90 -13.26
N ILE A 84 11.24 15.20 -14.37
CA ILE A 84 11.41 15.77 -15.71
C ILE A 84 10.04 15.86 -16.36
N ALA A 85 9.62 17.06 -16.73
CA ALA A 85 8.41 17.30 -17.52
C ALA A 85 8.69 18.39 -18.56
N ASP A 86 8.31 18.15 -19.81
CA ASP A 86 8.51 19.09 -20.92
C ASP A 86 9.95 19.62 -21.05
N ASN A 87 10.94 18.73 -20.92
CA ASN A 87 12.38 19.04 -20.90
C ASN A 87 12.85 19.95 -19.74
N ASN A 88 12.00 20.24 -18.76
CA ASN A 88 12.35 20.98 -17.55
C ASN A 88 12.58 20.04 -16.38
N LEU A 89 13.59 20.37 -15.58
CA LEU A 89 13.89 19.68 -14.33
C LEU A 89 13.19 20.39 -13.17
N TYR A 90 12.45 19.63 -12.39
CA TYR A 90 11.81 20.06 -11.16
C TYR A 90 12.35 19.25 -10.00
N VAL A 91 12.31 19.83 -8.81
CA VAL A 91 12.58 19.11 -7.56
C VAL A 91 11.33 19.17 -6.71
N ASN A 92 10.89 18.02 -6.23
CA ASN A 92 9.68 17.88 -5.43
C ASN A 92 9.96 17.02 -4.20
N ILE A 93 9.14 17.21 -3.17
CA ILE A 93 9.05 16.29 -2.04
C ILE A 93 7.86 15.37 -2.27
N TYR A 94 8.16 14.07 -2.32
CA TYR A 94 7.15 13.01 -2.31
C TYR A 94 6.90 12.59 -0.87
N LEU A 95 5.67 12.80 -0.42
CA LEU A 95 5.19 12.34 0.88
C LEU A 95 4.49 11.01 0.63
N ILE A 96 5.06 9.94 1.17
CA ILE A 96 4.52 8.60 1.08
C ILE A 96 4.19 8.17 2.50
N SER A 97 2.92 7.90 2.78
CA SER A 97 2.48 7.47 4.10
C SER A 97 1.56 6.27 4.06
N TYR A 98 1.50 5.52 5.16
CA TYR A 98 0.58 4.41 5.33
C TYR A 98 -0.34 4.62 6.55
N ASN A 99 -1.48 3.92 6.54
CA ASN A 99 -2.51 3.97 7.59
C ASN A 99 -1.96 3.56 8.97
N GLN A 100 -2.71 3.90 10.00
CA GLN A 100 -2.46 3.34 11.33
C GLN A 100 -2.73 1.83 11.33
N ASP A 101 -1.97 1.11 12.16
CA ASP A 101 -2.05 -0.34 12.35
C ASP A 101 -1.96 -1.12 11.02
N PRO A 102 -0.91 -0.87 10.22
CA PRO A 102 -0.75 -1.55 8.94
C PRO A 102 -0.44 -3.03 9.15
N GLU A 103 -0.75 -3.84 8.15
CA GLU A 103 -0.27 -5.20 8.06
C GLU A 103 1.26 -5.21 7.87
N GLN A 104 1.92 -6.28 8.35
CA GLN A 104 3.39 -6.41 8.28
C GLN A 104 3.94 -6.36 6.85
N ALA A 105 3.12 -6.70 5.86
CA ALA A 105 3.51 -6.66 4.44
C ALA A 105 3.66 -5.23 3.88
N THR A 106 3.13 -4.22 4.58
CA THR A 106 3.13 -2.82 4.13
C THR A 106 4.35 -2.02 4.62
N ILE A 107 5.00 -2.44 5.72
CA ILE A 107 6.07 -1.71 6.41
C ILE A 107 7.49 -2.11 6.01
#